data_AF-A0A166GXP5-F1
#
_entry.id   AF-A0A166GXP5-F1
#
_cell.length_a   1.000
_cell.length_b   1.000
_cell.length_c   1.000
_cell.angle_alpha   90.00
_cell.angle_beta   90.00
_cell.angle_gamma   90.00
#
_symmetry.space_group_name_H-M   'P 1'
#
loop_
_entity.id
_entity.type
_entity.pdbx_description
1 polymer ?
#
loop_
_entity_poly.entity_id
_entity_poly.type
_entity_poly.pdbx_seq_one_letter_code
_entity_poly.pdbx_strand_id
1 'polypeptide(L)'
;VASTKFLGLILDQNLTFKQHADYAAAKGRFWINQTKRISKTVKGMQGVYSRRLYLTVCVPRMLYGASIWLNPIRRAPNTRARGSVAAAAALSRVQRTAALHITGGMRTSP
;
A
#
# COMPACT_ATOMS: atom_id res chain seq x y z
N VAL A 1 7.30 -7.91 -21.89
CA VAL A 1 5.96 -7.28 -21.97
C VAL A 1 6.17 -5.79 -22.01
N ALA A 2 5.70 -5.11 -23.06
CA ALA A 2 5.83 -3.66 -23.17
C ALA A 2 4.97 -3.00 -22.10
N SER A 3 5.58 -2.19 -21.24
CA SER A 3 4.86 -1.36 -20.27
C SER A 3 5.25 0.10 -20.45
N THR A 4 4.25 0.98 -20.33
CA THR A 4 4.43 2.42 -20.57
C THR A 4 3.94 3.19 -19.38
N LYS A 5 4.68 4.24 -19.00
CA LYS A 5 4.31 5.11 -17.89
C LYS A 5 3.44 6.25 -18.39
N PHE A 6 2.24 6.39 -17.85
CA PHE A 6 1.30 7.47 -18.18
C PHE A 6 0.72 8.08 -16.91
N LEU A 7 0.83 9.40 -16.74
CA LEU A 7 0.38 10.15 -15.55
C LEU A 7 0.89 9.57 -14.21
N GLY A 8 2.00 8.83 -14.21
CA GLY A 8 2.55 8.16 -13.02
C GLY A 8 2.06 6.73 -12.79
N LEU A 9 1.11 6.24 -13.59
CA LEU A 9 0.68 4.84 -13.64
C LEU A 9 1.54 4.05 -14.62
N ILE A 10 1.76 2.76 -14.34
CA ILE A 10 2.44 1.83 -15.25
C ILE A 10 1.36 1.02 -15.94
N LEU A 11 1.13 1.32 -17.22
CA LEU A 11 0.15 0.62 -18.04
C LEU A 11 0.82 -0.61 -18.65
N ASP A 12 0.14 -1.75 -18.52
CA ASP A 12 0.48 -2.99 -19.19
C ASP A 12 -0.45 -3.15 -20.40
N GLN A 13 0.02 -3.78 -21.49
CA GLN A 13 -0.76 -3.95 -22.71
C GLN A 13 -2.10 -4.65 -22.46
N ASN A 14 -2.12 -5.58 -21.50
CA ASN A 14 -3.30 -6.34 -21.10
C ASN A 14 -4.12 -5.66 -19.99
N LEU A 15 -3.78 -4.44 -19.57
CA LEU A 15 -4.40 -3.70 -18.47
C LEU A 15 -4.53 -4.54 -17.17
N THR A 16 -3.57 -5.43 -16.93
CA THR A 16 -3.55 -6.25 -15.71
C THR A 16 -2.98 -5.52 -14.51
N PHE A 17 -2.20 -4.46 -14.77
CA PHE A 17 -1.56 -3.59 -13.77
C PHE A 17 -0.69 -4.31 -12.72
N LYS A 18 -0.21 -5.53 -13.00
CA LYS A 18 0.63 -6.31 -12.06
C LYS A 18 1.90 -5.55 -11.67
N GLN A 19 2.64 -5.07 -12.68
CA GLN A 19 3.85 -4.28 -12.47
C GLN A 19 3.56 -2.99 -11.67
N HIS A 20 2.42 -2.36 -11.93
CA HIS A 20 2.03 -1.15 -11.20
C HIS A 20 1.69 -1.44 -9.74
N ALA A 21 1.01 -2.55 -9.45
CA ALA A 21 0.69 -2.95 -8.08
C ALA A 21 1.97 -3.20 -7.26
N ASP A 22 2.97 -3.86 -7.85
CA ASP A 22 4.27 -4.08 -7.20
C ASP A 22 5.02 -2.75 -6.98
N TYR A 23 4.98 -1.86 -7.97
CA TYR A 23 5.53 -0.50 -7.85
C TYR A 23 4.84 0.30 -6.74
N ALA A 24 3.51 0.28 -6.66
CA ALA A 24 2.73 0.95 -5.63
C ALA A 24 3.07 0.41 -4.23
N ALA A 25 3.14 -0.92 -4.08
CA ALA A 25 3.53 -1.55 -2.82
C ALA A 25 4.99 -1.21 -2.44
N ALA A 26 5.92 -1.18 -3.39
CA ALA A 26 7.30 -0.74 -3.16
C ALA A 26 7.36 0.72 -2.69
N LYS A 27 6.58 1.60 -3.31
CA LYS A 27 6.48 3.02 -2.94
C LYS A 27 5.89 3.22 -1.55
N GLY A 28 4.85 2.47 -1.20
CA GLY A 28 4.29 2.48 0.16
C GLY A 28 5.31 1.99 1.20
N ARG A 29 6.03 0.90 0.93
CA ARG A 29 7.12 0.41 1.81
C ARG A 29 8.22 1.46 1.99
N PHE A 30 8.62 2.13 0.91
CA PHE A 30 9.61 3.20 0.98
C PHE A 30 9.18 4.29 1.96
N TRP A 31 7.97 4.85 1.79
CA TRP A 31 7.48 5.92 2.66
C TRP A 31 7.29 5.48 4.11
N ILE A 32 6.78 4.27 4.36
CA ILE A 32 6.65 3.73 5.72
C ILE A 32 8.01 3.55 6.38
N ASN A 33 9.02 3.10 5.64
CA ASN A 33 10.37 2.99 6.18
C ASN A 33 10.95 4.35 6.55
N GLN A 34 10.63 5.41 5.80
CA GLN A 34 11.04 6.77 6.15
C GLN A 34 10.30 7.29 7.40
N THR A 35 8.97 7.11 7.48
CA THR A 35 8.21 7.52 8.66
C THR A 35 8.67 6.77 9.91
N LYS A 36 9.01 5.48 9.78
CA LYS A 36 9.62 4.67 10.82
C LYS A 36 10.94 5.21 11.35
N ARG A 37 11.81 5.67 10.44
CA ARG A 37 13.12 6.23 10.81
C ARG A 37 12.98 7.50 11.66
N ILE A 38 11.95 8.30 11.42
CA ILE A 38 11.67 9.56 12.13
C ILE A 38 10.91 9.30 13.45
N SER A 39 10.05 8.29 13.50
CA SER A 39 9.16 8.00 14.64
C SER A 39 9.77 7.03 15.66
N LYS A 40 11.04 7.22 16.03
CA LYS A 40 11.73 6.38 17.04
C LYS A 40 11.08 6.51 18.43
N THR A 41 11.08 5.44 19.21
CA THR A 41 10.39 5.37 20.51
C THR A 41 10.98 6.30 21.60
N VAL A 42 12.29 6.55 21.61
CA VAL A 42 12.97 7.27 22.71
C VAL A 42 13.22 8.76 22.42
N LYS A 43 13.48 9.13 21.16
CA LYS A 43 13.75 10.51 20.71
C LYS A 43 13.10 10.83 19.36
N GLY A 44 11.98 10.18 19.07
CA GLY A 44 11.29 10.35 17.80
C GLY A 44 9.93 11.01 17.94
N MET A 45 9.30 11.15 16.79
CA MET A 45 8.00 11.77 16.63
C MET A 45 6.87 10.93 17.27
N GLN A 46 5.93 11.59 17.97
CA GLN A 46 4.77 10.93 18.57
C GLN A 46 3.91 10.21 17.52
N GLY A 47 3.24 9.12 17.93
CA GLY A 47 2.41 8.29 17.05
C GLY A 47 1.30 9.07 16.31
N VAL A 48 0.76 10.13 16.91
CA VAL A 48 -0.25 11.01 16.29
C VAL A 48 0.29 11.68 15.02
N TYR A 49 1.50 12.22 15.08
CA TYR A 49 2.13 12.85 13.92
C TYR A 49 2.61 11.81 12.90
N SER A 50 3.04 10.63 13.34
CA SER A 50 3.35 9.50 12.46
C SER A 50 2.13 9.06 11.65
N ARG A 51 0.97 8.96 12.31
CA ARG A 51 -0.33 8.73 11.67
C ARG A 51 -0.66 9.81 10.65
N ARG A 52 -0.45 11.08 11.01
CA ARG A 52 -0.70 12.21 10.12
C ARG A 52 0.17 12.16 8.87
N LEU A 53 1.48 11.90 9.00
CA LEU A 53 2.37 11.74 7.83
C LEU A 53 1.96 10.55 6.96
N TYR A 54 1.59 9.43 7.58
CA TYR A 54 1.12 8.27 6.84
C TYR A 54 -0.11 8.58 5.99
N LEU A 55 -1.13 9.23 6.57
CA LEU A 55 -2.37 9.56 5.87
C LEU A 55 -2.19 10.65 4.80
N THR A 56 -1.32 11.63 5.04
CA THR A 56 -1.12 12.78 4.13
C THR A 56 -0.13 12.49 3.00
N VAL A 57 0.87 11.65 3.24
CA VAL A 57 1.94 11.39 2.26
C VAL A 57 1.89 9.97 1.73
N CYS A 58 1.94 8.97 2.62
CA CYS A 58 2.09 7.58 2.19
C CYS A 58 0.85 7.07 1.44
N VAL A 59 -0.35 7.31 2.00
CA VAL A 59 -1.61 6.82 1.42
C VAL A 59 -1.86 7.40 0.01
N PRO A 60 -1.80 8.73 -0.22
CA PRO A 60 -2.05 9.28 -1.55
C PRO A 60 -0.97 8.89 -2.57
N ARG A 61 0.30 8.78 -2.14
CA ARG A 61 1.40 8.36 -3.03
C ARG A 61 1.30 6.89 -3.43
N MET A 62 0.83 6.03 -2.54
CA MET A 62 0.67 4.60 -2.78
C MET A 62 -0.60 4.28 -3.57
N LEU A 63 -1.71 4.95 -3.27
CA LEU A 63 -3.03 4.68 -3.84
C LEU A 63 -3.41 5.62 -5.00
N TYR A 64 -2.44 6.33 -5.57
CA TYR A 64 -2.69 7.19 -6.72
C TYR A 64 -3.31 6.37 -7.86
N GLY A 65 -4.43 6.87 -8.39
CA GLY A 65 -5.18 6.21 -9.47
C GLY A 65 -5.75 4.84 -9.10
N ALA A 66 -5.92 4.51 -7.80
CA ALA A 66 -6.42 3.20 -7.36
C ALA A 66 -7.73 2.78 -8.03
N SER A 67 -8.61 3.74 -8.37
CA SER A 67 -9.85 3.46 -9.11
C SER A 67 -9.62 2.85 -10.50
N ILE A 68 -8.46 3.06 -11.10
CA ILE A 68 -8.12 2.59 -12.46
C ILE A 68 -7.54 1.17 -12.43
N TRP A 69 -6.66 0.88 -11.47
CA TRP A 69 -5.89 -0.37 -11.46
C TRP A 69 -6.35 -1.39 -10.40
N LEU A 70 -7.20 -0.99 -9.45
CA LEU A 70 -7.65 -1.84 -8.36
C LEU A 70 -9.10 -2.27 -8.61
N ASN A 71 -9.24 -3.46 -9.17
CA ASN A 71 -10.56 -4.06 -9.43
C ASN A 71 -11.19 -4.56 -8.13
N PRO A 72 -12.50 -4.35 -7.92
CA PRO A 72 -13.19 -4.78 -6.71
C PRO A 72 -13.09 -6.29 -6.55
N ILE A 73 -12.74 -6.73 -5.34
CA ILE A 73 -12.64 -8.15 -5.03
C ILE A 73 -14.04 -8.71 -4.87
N ARG A 74 -14.43 -9.59 -5.79
CA ARG A 74 -15.72 -10.30 -5.72
C ARG A 74 -15.49 -11.71 -5.20
N ARG A 75 -16.23 -12.08 -4.16
CA ARG A 75 -16.24 -13.43 -3.59
C ARG A 75 -17.65 -13.99 -3.77
N ALA A 76 -17.80 -14.97 -4.65
CA ALA A 76 -19.03 -15.75 -4.74
C ALA A 76 -18.91 -17.02 -3.89
N PRO A 77 -20.02 -17.56 -3.35
CA PRO A 77 -20.00 -18.78 -2.55
C PRO A 77 -19.31 -19.91 -3.32
N ASN A 78 -18.44 -20.67 -2.65
CA ASN A 78 -17.75 -21.83 -3.20
C ASN A 78 -16.83 -21.58 -4.42
N THR A 79 -16.40 -20.32 -4.65
CA THR A 79 -15.48 -19.99 -5.76
C THR A 79 -14.29 -19.15 -5.30
N ARG A 80 -13.18 -19.20 -6.06
CA ARG A 80 -12.00 -18.37 -5.80
C ARG A 80 -12.34 -16.89 -5.96
N ALA A 81 -11.84 -16.07 -5.04
CA ALA A 81 -11.97 -14.62 -5.11
C ALA A 81 -11.38 -14.10 -6.43
N ARG A 82 -12.13 -13.26 -7.15
CA ARG A 82 -11.71 -12.66 -8.43
C ARG A 82 -11.46 -11.16 -8.25
N GLY A 83 -10.59 -10.60 -9.10
CA GLY A 83 -10.21 -9.19 -9.09
C GLY A 83 -8.77 -8.98 -8.64
N SER A 84 -8.45 -7.77 -8.16
CA SER A 84 -7.09 -7.36 -7.76
C SER A 84 -6.70 -7.90 -6.38
N VAL A 85 -6.94 -9.18 -6.10
CA VAL A 85 -6.75 -9.83 -4.80
C VAL A 85 -5.30 -9.78 -4.34
N ALA A 86 -4.35 -10.15 -5.22
CA ALA A 86 -2.93 -10.15 -4.89
C ALA A 86 -2.40 -8.72 -4.63
N ALA A 87 -2.83 -7.76 -5.45
CA ALA A 87 -2.48 -6.35 -5.28
C ALA A 87 -3.02 -5.79 -3.95
N ALA A 88 -4.30 -6.06 -3.64
CA ALA A 88 -4.90 -5.65 -2.38
C ALA A 88 -4.21 -6.29 -1.17
N ALA A 89 -3.81 -7.56 -1.26
CA ALA A 89 -3.04 -8.24 -0.22
C ALA A 89 -1.64 -7.64 -0.02
N ALA A 90 -0.97 -7.26 -1.11
CA ALA A 90 0.32 -6.58 -1.04
C ALA A 90 0.18 -5.21 -0.35
N LEU A 91 -0.83 -4.43 -0.72
CA LEU A 91 -1.11 -3.13 -0.11
C LEU A 91 -1.52 -3.27 1.36
N SER A 92 -2.38 -4.22 1.70
CA SER A 92 -2.81 -4.43 3.08
C SER A 92 -1.65 -4.79 3.99
N ARG A 93 -0.65 -5.54 3.50
CA ARG A 93 0.58 -5.84 4.25
C ARG A 93 1.41 -4.59 4.53
N VAL A 94 1.45 -3.66 3.58
CA VAL A 94 2.09 -2.34 3.73
C VAL A 94 1.32 -1.50 4.76
N GLN A 95 -0.01 -1.42 4.66
CA GLN A 95 -0.86 -0.70 5.61
C GLN A 95 -0.76 -1.26 7.03
N ARG A 96 -0.76 -2.59 7.19
CA ARG A 96 -0.55 -3.28 8.47
C ARG A 96 0.79 -2.91 9.10
N THR A 97 1.84 -2.86 8.30
CA THR A 97 3.18 -2.47 8.76
C THR A 97 3.23 -1.03 9.28
N ALA A 98 2.45 -0.12 8.67
CA ALA A 98 2.26 1.24 9.18
C ALA A 98 1.43 1.24 10.47
N ALA A 99 0.30 0.53 10.49
CA ALA A 99 -0.61 0.47 11.63
C ALA A 99 0.10 -0.01 12.89
N LEU A 100 0.80 -1.14 12.84
CA LEU A 100 1.58 -1.68 13.95
C LEU A 100 2.62 -0.69 14.46
N HIS A 101 3.26 0.06 13.55
CA HIS A 101 4.27 1.03 13.94
C HIS A 101 3.67 2.28 14.59
N ILE A 102 2.56 2.79 14.07
CA ILE A 102 1.86 3.96 14.60
C ILE A 102 1.28 3.66 15.99
N THR A 103 0.71 2.48 16.17
CA THR A 103 0.07 2.09 17.44
C THR A 103 1.06 1.49 18.44
N GLY A 104 2.28 1.16 18.02
CA GLY A 104 3.21 0.37 18.83
C GLY A 104 2.77 -1.08 19.04
N GLY A 105 1.84 -1.57 18.21
CA GLY A 105 1.29 -2.92 18.30
C GLY A 105 2.31 -4.02 17.97
N MET A 106 2.13 -5.18 18.59
CA MET A 106 2.97 -6.35 18.35
C MET A 106 2.71 -6.96 16.97
N ARG A 107 3.69 -7.70 16.43
CA ARG A 107 3.56 -8.37 15.12
C ARG A 107 2.35 -9.32 15.03
N THR A 108 1.94 -9.89 16.17
CA THR A 108 0.82 -10.82 16.33
C THR A 108 -0.53 -10.15 16.53
N SER A 109 -0.58 -8.81 16.72
CA SER A 109 -1.85 -8.09 16.85
C SER A 109 -2.70 -8.26 15.58
N PRO A 110 -4.02 -8.50 15.67
CA PRO A 110 -4.88 -8.74 14.52
C PRO A 110 -4.85 -7.59 13.49
#